data_AF-A0A432QUD1-F1
#
_entry.id   AF-A0A432QUD1-F1
#
_cell.length_a   1.000
_cell.length_b   1.000
_cell.length_c   1.000
_cell.angle_alpha   90.00
_cell.angle_beta   90.00
_cell.angle_gamma   90.00
#
_symmetry.space_group_name_H-M   'P 1'
#
loop_
_entity.id
_entity.type
_entity.pdbx_description
1 polymer ?
#
loop_
_entity_poly.entity_id
_entity_poly.type
_entity_poly.pdbx_seq_one_letter_code
_entity_poly.pdbx_strand_id
1 'polypeptide(L)'
;MAKRFVIDSSGEKYPFSKGVLVRSLTRSGLSVEEAYKVADEVASSFKGTITSETLSELVYSILRARFGKRFADRYRSIVKEGEILVAEDDGKTYVPFSRGI
;
A
#
# COMPACT_ATOMS: atom_id res chain seq x y z
N MET A 1 -14.92 -10.75 -7.32
CA MET A 1 -13.90 -10.17 -6.40
C MET A 1 -14.58 -9.11 -5.54
N ALA A 2 -14.36 -9.08 -4.22
CA ALA A 2 -14.90 -8.03 -3.37
C ALA A 2 -14.19 -6.70 -3.68
N LYS A 3 -14.97 -5.64 -3.94
CA LYS A 3 -14.41 -4.28 -4.12
C LYS A 3 -13.74 -3.84 -2.82
N ARG A 4 -12.51 -3.35 -2.93
CA ARG A 4 -11.70 -2.87 -1.80
C ARG A 4 -11.36 -1.42 -2.03
N PHE A 5 -11.49 -0.61 -1.00
CA PHE A 5 -11.24 0.82 -1.07
C PHE A 5 -10.37 1.28 0.08
N VAL A 6 -9.66 2.37 -0.14
CA VAL A 6 -8.83 3.08 0.82
C VAL A 6 -9.34 4.51 0.91
N ILE A 7 -9.57 4.99 2.13
CA ILE A 7 -9.88 6.39 2.41
C ILE A 7 -8.59 7.08 2.86
N ASP A 8 -8.23 8.19 2.25
CA ASP A 8 -7.06 8.97 2.65
C ASP A 8 -7.34 9.87 3.86
N SER A 9 -6.32 10.62 4.31
CA SER A 9 -6.47 11.56 5.42
C SER A 9 -7.42 12.74 5.13
N SER A 10 -7.72 13.00 3.85
CA SER A 10 -8.62 14.05 3.38
C SER A 10 -10.08 13.58 3.34
N GLY A 11 -10.32 12.27 3.50
CA GLY A 11 -11.63 11.65 3.39
C GLY A 11 -11.97 11.17 1.97
N GLU A 12 -11.06 11.30 1.01
CA GLU A 12 -11.26 10.84 -0.36
C GLU A 12 -11.12 9.32 -0.44
N LYS A 13 -12.01 8.69 -1.21
CA LYS A 13 -12.14 7.24 -1.31
C LYS A 13 -11.66 6.74 -2.67
N TYR A 14 -10.74 5.79 -2.64
CA TYR A 14 -10.10 5.27 -3.84
C TYR A 14 -10.08 3.74 -3.89
N PRO A 15 -10.08 3.10 -5.08
CA PRO A 15 -9.92 1.65 -5.19
C PRO A 15 -8.54 1.18 -4.69
N PHE A 16 -8.49 0.11 -3.89
CA PHE A 16 -7.22 -0.49 -3.48
C PHE A 16 -6.44 -1.01 -4.70
N SER A 17 -5.22 -0.52 -4.90
CA SER A 17 -4.34 -0.94 -6.00
C SER A 17 -3.25 -1.91 -5.52
N LYS A 18 -3.36 -3.17 -5.94
CA LYS A 18 -2.32 -4.19 -5.68
C LYS A 18 -0.99 -3.81 -6.33
N GLY A 19 -1.02 -3.31 -7.57
CA GLY A 19 0.20 -2.94 -8.32
C GLY A 19 1.00 -1.84 -7.64
N VAL A 20 0.31 -0.84 -7.06
CA VAL A 20 0.94 0.19 -6.24
C VAL A 20 1.64 -0.44 -5.05
N LEU A 21 0.91 -1.25 -4.28
CA LEU A 21 1.45 -1.83 -3.06
C LEU A 21 2.70 -2.66 -3.37
N VAL A 22 2.68 -3.46 -4.45
CA VAL A 22 3.84 -4.21 -4.93
C VAL A 22 5.03 -3.29 -5.22
N ARG A 23 4.82 -2.15 -5.90
CA ARG A 23 5.90 -1.19 -6.18
C ARG A 23 6.52 -0.63 -4.90
N SER A 24 5.70 -0.20 -3.93
CA SER A 24 6.17 0.34 -2.65
C SER A 24 6.91 -0.72 -1.82
N LEU A 25 6.43 -1.98 -1.86
CA LEU A 25 7.09 -3.12 -1.22
C LEU A 25 8.45 -3.44 -1.85
N THR A 26 8.54 -3.47 -3.18
CA THR A 26 9.83 -3.69 -3.87
C THR A 26 10.84 -2.61 -3.51
N ARG A 27 10.41 -1.35 -3.41
CA ARG A 27 11.28 -0.23 -2.98
C ARG A 27 11.76 -0.36 -1.54
N SER A 28 11.02 -1.05 -0.67
CA SER A 28 11.48 -1.37 0.68
C SER A 28 12.58 -2.45 0.72
N GLY A 29 12.85 -3.07 -0.44
CA GLY A 29 13.92 -4.04 -0.66
C GLY A 29 13.44 -5.49 -0.83
N LEU A 30 12.13 -5.73 -0.93
CA LEU A 30 11.60 -7.06 -1.26
C LEU A 30 11.87 -7.38 -2.73
N SER A 31 12.06 -8.66 -3.04
CA SER A 31 11.96 -9.12 -4.42
C SER A 31 10.53 -8.92 -4.95
N VAL A 32 10.39 -8.87 -6.28
CA VAL A 32 9.08 -8.73 -6.93
C VAL A 32 8.12 -9.85 -6.49
N GLU A 33 8.60 -11.09 -6.40
CA GLU A 33 7.79 -12.24 -5.98
C GLU A 33 7.31 -12.11 -4.52
N GLU A 34 8.19 -11.70 -3.61
CA GLU A 34 7.82 -11.46 -2.21
C GLU A 34 6.82 -10.31 -2.08
N ALA A 35 7.02 -9.23 -2.86
CA ALA A 35 6.12 -8.09 -2.88
C ALA A 35 4.72 -8.50 -3.35
N TYR A 36 4.60 -9.35 -4.38
CA TYR A 36 3.31 -9.91 -4.80
C TYR A 36 2.66 -10.75 -3.71
N LYS A 37 3.41 -11.63 -3.03
CA LYS A 37 2.90 -12.47 -1.94
C LYS A 37 2.36 -11.62 -0.79
N VAL A 38 3.10 -10.58 -0.38
CA VAL A 38 2.65 -9.67 0.68
C VAL A 38 1.42 -8.87 0.24
N ALA A 39 1.38 -8.40 -1.00
CA ALA A 39 0.23 -7.65 -1.51
C ALA A 39 -1.05 -8.51 -1.59
N ASP A 40 -0.92 -9.79 -1.94
CA ASP A 40 -2.03 -10.75 -1.89
C ASP A 40 -2.51 -11.03 -0.48
N GLU A 41 -1.58 -11.15 0.47
CA GLU A 41 -1.88 -11.33 1.89
C GLU A 41 -2.66 -10.12 2.43
N VAL A 42 -2.14 -8.91 2.21
CA VAL A 42 -2.80 -7.65 2.57
C VAL A 42 -4.20 -7.57 1.97
N ALA A 43 -4.35 -7.83 0.67
CA ALA A 43 -5.67 -7.82 0.03
C ALA A 43 -6.61 -8.86 0.65
N SER A 44 -6.10 -10.01 1.08
CA SER A 44 -6.92 -11.06 1.71
C SER A 44 -7.29 -10.74 3.16
N SER A 45 -6.51 -9.91 3.85
CA SER A 45 -6.74 -9.51 5.24
C SER A 45 -7.85 -8.49 5.45
N PHE A 46 -8.40 -7.87 4.40
CA PHE A 46 -9.53 -6.96 4.53
C PHE A 46 -10.52 -7.03 3.36
N LYS A 47 -11.74 -6.56 3.63
CA LYS A 47 -12.83 -6.39 2.66
C LYS A 47 -13.47 -5.02 2.88
N GLY A 48 -14.08 -4.46 1.85
CA GLY A 48 -14.77 -3.17 1.96
C GLY A 48 -13.79 -1.99 1.95
N THR A 49 -14.01 -1.03 2.84
CA THR A 49 -13.27 0.24 2.87
C THR A 49 -12.48 0.36 4.17
N ILE A 50 -11.20 0.70 4.09
CA ILE A 50 -10.32 0.98 5.24
C ILE A 50 -9.62 2.32 5.05
N THR A 51 -9.01 2.89 6.08
CA THR A 51 -8.20 4.11 5.92
C THR A 51 -6.79 3.79 5.43
N SER A 52 -6.08 4.79 4.88
CA SER A 52 -4.67 4.69 4.49
C SER A 52 -3.78 4.34 5.69
N GLU A 53 -4.07 4.86 6.88
CA GLU A 53 -3.35 4.53 8.11
C GLU A 53 -3.56 3.07 8.49
N THR A 54 -4.80 2.58 8.42
CA THR A 54 -5.14 1.18 8.69
C THR A 54 -4.43 0.25 7.71
N LEU A 55 -4.40 0.61 6.43
CA LEU A 55 -3.66 -0.13 5.41
C LEU A 55 -2.15 -0.14 5.70
N SER A 56 -1.57 1.01 6.06
CA SER A 56 -0.15 1.13 6.36
C SER A 56 0.26 0.26 7.55
N GLU A 57 -0.53 0.28 8.64
CA GLU A 57 -0.27 -0.54 9.83
C GLU A 57 -0.44 -2.04 9.56
N LEU A 58 -1.41 -2.42 8.72
CA LEU A 58 -1.58 -3.81 8.27
C LEU A 58 -0.32 -4.29 7.51
N VAL A 59 0.15 -3.51 6.53
CA VAL A 59 1.35 -3.85 5.75
C VAL A 59 2.59 -3.90 6.64
N TYR A 60 2.74 -2.93 7.55
CA TYR A 60 3.84 -2.89 8.51
C TYR A 60 3.88 -4.15 9.38
N SER A 61 2.72 -4.59 9.89
CA SER A 61 2.59 -5.79 10.71
C SER A 61 3.03 -7.05 9.94
N ILE A 62 2.54 -7.22 8.71
CA ILE A 62 2.91 -8.35 7.84
C ILE A 62 4.41 -8.34 7.52
N LEU A 63 4.96 -7.18 7.15
CA LEU A 63 6.39 -7.05 6.88
C LEU A 63 7.24 -7.37 8.09
N ARG A 64 6.87 -6.87 9.27
CA ARG A 64 7.58 -7.14 10.52
C ARG A 64 7.58 -8.61 10.87
N ALA A 65 6.44 -9.28 10.71
CA ALA A 65 6.29 -10.70 11.01
C ALA A 65 7.09 -11.60 10.05
N ARG A 66 7.12 -11.27 8.74
CA ARG A 66 7.70 -12.14 7.71
C ARG A 66 9.16 -11.84 7.37
N PHE A 67 9.56 -10.58 7.40
CA PHE A 67 10.88 -10.12 6.95
C PHE A 67 11.66 -9.38 8.03
N GLY A 68 11.03 -9.12 9.18
CA GLY A 68 11.63 -8.41 10.31
C GLY A 68 11.48 -6.89 10.23
N LYS A 69 11.83 -6.24 11.33
CA LYS A 69 11.58 -4.80 11.56
C LYS A 69 12.23 -3.90 10.51
N ARG A 70 13.39 -4.27 9.96
CA ARG A 70 14.12 -3.46 8.96
C ARG A 70 13.30 -3.17 7.70
N PHE A 71 12.56 -4.16 7.19
CA PHE A 71 11.74 -3.97 5.99
C PHE A 71 10.47 -3.18 6.31
N ALA A 72 9.86 -3.44 7.47
CA ALA A 72 8.71 -2.70 7.96
C ALA A 72 9.03 -1.20 8.13
N ASP A 73 10.19 -0.87 8.73
CA ASP A 73 10.65 0.51 8.90
C ASP A 73 10.90 1.20 7.55
N ARG A 74 11.55 0.51 6.59
CA ARG A 74 11.77 1.04 5.24
C ARG A 74 10.48 1.34 4.50
N TYR A 75 9.53 0.41 4.55
CA TYR A 75 8.20 0.63 3.99
C TYR A 75 7.53 1.85 4.63
N ARG A 76 7.63 2.01 5.95
CA ARG A 76 7.07 3.16 6.66
C ARG A 76 7.70 4.48 6.23
N SER A 77 9.02 4.51 5.98
CA SER A 77 9.68 5.70 5.42
C SER A 77 9.15 6.04 4.03
N ILE A 78 9.01 5.05 3.14
CA ILE A 78 8.44 5.23 1.79
C ILE A 78 7.01 5.78 1.84
N VAL A 79 6.19 5.24 2.74
CA VAL A 79 4.82 5.74 2.93
C VAL A 79 4.81 7.18 3.46
N LYS A 80 5.67 7.51 4.42
CA LYS A 80 5.80 8.88 4.95
C LYS A 80 6.29 9.89 3.92
N GLU A 81 7.10 9.44 2.96
CA GLU A 81 7.54 10.24 1.81
C GLU A 81 6.41 10.46 0.78
N GLY A 82 5.20 9.93 1.02
CA GLY A 82 4.02 10.21 0.21
C GLY A 82 3.72 9.15 -0.86
N GLU A 83 4.10 7.89 -0.67
CA GLU A 83 3.99 6.88 -1.74
C GLU A 83 2.86 5.87 -1.61
N ILE A 84 1.74 6.26 -1.00
CA ILE A 84 0.51 5.48 -1.16
C ILE A 84 -0.19 5.98 -2.43
N LEU A 85 0.33 5.57 -3.58
CA LEU A 85 -0.28 5.82 -4.89
C LEU A 85 -1.69 5.19 -4.87
N VAL A 86 -2.71 5.87 -5.39
CA VAL A 86 -3.97 5.20 -5.68
C VAL A 86 -4.29 5.29 -7.16
N ALA A 87 -4.81 4.19 -7.71
CA ALA A 87 -5.14 4.11 -9.13
C ALA A 87 -6.43 4.88 -9.40
N GLU A 88 -6.37 5.82 -10.35
CA GLU A 88 -7.57 6.34 -11.01
C GLU A 88 -8.18 5.27 -11.93
N ASP A 89 -9.50 5.35 -12.13
CA ASP A 89 -10.33 4.38 -12.86
C ASP A 89 -10.01 4.30 -14.37
N ASP A 90 -9.07 5.11 -14.88
CA ASP A 90 -8.73 5.22 -16.31
C ASP A 90 -7.48 4.44 -16.75
N GLY A 91 -6.76 3.82 -15.80
CA GLY A 91 -5.62 2.95 -16.08
C GLY A 91 -4.36 3.64 -16.59
N LYS A 92 -4.24 4.98 -16.55
CA LYS A 92 -3.07 5.69 -17.11
C LYS A 92 -2.39 6.70 -16.20
N THR A 93 -2.91 7.00 -15.03
CA THR A 93 -2.28 7.99 -14.14
C THR A 93 -1.97 7.41 -12.77
N TYR A 94 -0.67 7.38 -12.44
CA TYR A 94 -0.14 6.96 -11.14
C TYR A 94 0.42 8.20 -10.44
N VAL A 95 -0.42 8.93 -9.69
CA VAL A 95 0.06 10.08 -8.92
C VAL A 95 0.59 9.64 -7.56
N PRO A 96 1.86 9.95 -7.21
CA PRO A 96 2.31 9.84 -5.83
C PRO A 96 1.35 10.62 -4.95
N PHE A 97 1.07 10.08 -3.76
CA PHE A 97 0.47 10.84 -2.67
C PHE A 97 1.50 11.83 -2.10
N SER A 98 2.12 12.62 -2.97
CA SER A 98 2.82 13.82 -2.57
C SER A 98 1.92 14.97 -2.98
N ARG A 99 1.37 15.67 -1.99
CA ARG A 99 0.79 16.98 -2.19
C ARG A 99 1.71 17.76 -3.13
N GLY A 100 1.15 18.24 -4.24
CA GLY A 100 1.69 19.42 -4.88
C GLY A 100 1.82 20.48 -3.79
N ILE A 101 3.02 21.04 -3.69
CA ILE A 101 3.32 22.22 -2.88
C ILE A 101 2.39 23.35 -3.33
#